data_AF-A0A517P873-F1
#
_entry.id   AF-A0A517P873-F1
#
_cell.length_a   1.000
_cell.length_b   1.000
_cell.length_c   1.000
_cell.angle_alpha   90.00
_cell.angle_beta   90.00
_cell.angle_gamma   90.00
#
_symmetry.space_group_name_H-M   'P 1'
#
loop_
_entity.id
_entity.type
_entity.pdbx_description
1 polymer ?
#
loop_
_entity_poly.entity_id
_entity_poly.type
_entity_poly.pdbx_seq_one_letter_code
_entity_poly.pdbx_strand_id
1 'polypeptide(L)'
;MTRFADEDEAEDGSAVGTTASTQREPLVEAVPDDLLKRWQRGPLLLATRASMPVVELRGRTLTLRWSRHEITAHVSECQFRVGRPWRMKLNARSARRLFPFGDHDLILIDFPPLRRGFLTGRYHSLYTAPVGYTEASLQVWKRALAPLLREPSGESQSPITQFLET
;
A
#
# COMPACT_ATOMS: atom_id res chain seq x y z
N MET A 1 10.66 -45.87 -67.82
CA MET A 1 11.77 -45.39 -66.98
C MET A 1 11.25 -44.16 -66.22
N THR A 2 10.69 -44.36 -65.02
CA THR A 2 11.30 -44.19 -63.65
C THR A 2 10.86 -42.83 -63.08
N ARG A 3 9.80 -42.69 -62.26
CA ARG A 3 9.61 -42.87 -60.78
C ARG A 3 10.33 -41.85 -59.87
N PHE A 4 9.69 -41.62 -58.71
CA PHE A 4 10.03 -40.87 -57.47
C PHE A 4 9.47 -39.43 -57.40
N ALA A 5 8.51 -39.02 -56.55
CA ALA A 5 8.01 -39.35 -55.17
C ALA A 5 8.39 -38.27 -54.13
N ASP A 6 7.54 -38.21 -53.08
CA ASP A 6 7.58 -37.51 -51.79
C ASP A 6 6.93 -36.11 -51.74
N GLU A 7 5.72 -35.92 -51.16
CA GLU A 7 5.26 -36.10 -49.75
C GLU A 7 5.92 -35.06 -48.83
N ASP A 8 5.17 -34.04 -48.40
CA ASP A 8 4.41 -33.91 -47.14
C ASP A 8 5.20 -33.09 -46.11
N GLU A 9 4.57 -32.03 -45.60
CA GLU A 9 4.37 -31.80 -44.16
C GLU A 9 3.80 -30.39 -43.95
N ALA A 10 2.54 -30.37 -43.52
CA ALA A 10 2.03 -29.32 -42.66
C ALA A 10 2.71 -29.46 -41.30
N GLU A 11 3.09 -28.35 -40.66
CA GLU A 11 2.66 -28.17 -39.27
C GLU A 11 2.77 -26.73 -38.78
N ASP A 12 1.69 -26.39 -38.10
CA ASP A 12 1.43 -25.37 -37.10
C ASP A 12 2.67 -24.86 -36.34
N GLY A 13 2.82 -23.54 -36.33
CA GLY A 13 3.91 -22.84 -35.68
C GLY A 13 3.43 -21.57 -35.00
N SER A 14 2.32 -21.69 -34.25
CA SER A 14 2.02 -20.93 -33.03
C SER A 14 2.60 -19.51 -32.99
N ALA A 15 1.75 -18.53 -33.35
CA ALA A 15 1.95 -17.15 -32.96
C ALA A 15 1.96 -17.09 -31.43
N VAL A 16 3.15 -17.20 -30.83
CA VAL A 16 3.39 -16.90 -29.43
C VAL A 16 3.20 -15.40 -29.27
N GLY A 17 1.94 -15.01 -29.09
CA GLY A 17 1.56 -13.78 -28.43
C GLY A 17 2.12 -13.85 -27.01
N THR A 18 3.38 -13.46 -26.86
CA THR A 18 3.93 -13.09 -25.56
C THR A 18 3.13 -11.87 -25.11
N THR A 19 2.05 -12.14 -24.37
CA THR A 19 1.44 -11.16 -23.49
C THR A 19 2.51 -10.83 -22.47
N ALA A 20 3.32 -9.82 -22.80
CA ALA A 20 4.17 -9.16 -21.84
C ALA A 20 3.22 -8.60 -20.78
N SER A 21 3.03 -9.39 -19.72
CA SER A 21 2.55 -8.93 -18.44
C SER A 21 3.38 -7.70 -18.12
N THR A 22 2.81 -6.52 -18.35
CA THR A 22 3.39 -5.27 -17.92
C THR A 22 3.34 -5.35 -16.41
N GLN A 23 4.39 -5.93 -15.82
CA GLN A 23 4.61 -5.89 -14.39
C GLN A 23 4.77 -4.42 -14.06
N ARG A 24 3.66 -3.78 -13.68
CA ARG A 24 3.69 -2.41 -13.16
C ARG A 24 4.68 -2.43 -12.00
N GLU A 25 5.65 -1.55 -12.07
CA GLU A 25 6.60 -1.37 -10.97
C GLU A 25 5.82 -1.18 -9.67
N PRO A 26 6.28 -1.81 -8.58
CA PRO A 26 5.59 -1.70 -7.31
C PRO A 26 5.62 -0.25 -6.82
N LEU A 27 4.48 0.23 -6.31
CA LEU A 27 4.43 1.54 -5.68
C LEU A 27 4.99 1.41 -4.26
N VAL A 28 6.15 2.00 -4.02
CA VAL A 28 6.84 1.94 -2.73
C VAL A 28 6.85 3.32 -2.09
N GLU A 29 6.42 3.40 -0.83
CA GLU A 29 6.50 4.60 -0.01
C GLU A 29 7.34 4.33 1.23
N ALA A 30 8.31 5.21 1.45
CA ALA A 30 9.03 5.30 2.70
C ALA A 30 8.99 6.75 3.20
N VAL A 31 9.19 6.93 4.50
CA VAL A 31 9.31 8.25 5.13
C VAL A 31 10.30 9.12 4.34
N PRO A 32 10.00 10.37 3.95
CA PRO A 32 10.98 11.24 3.28
C PRO A 32 12.22 11.52 4.15
N ASP A 33 13.40 11.67 3.54
CA ASP A 33 14.67 11.86 4.29
C ASP A 33 14.71 13.15 5.11
N ASP A 34 14.13 14.23 4.59
CA ASP A 34 13.97 15.49 5.30
C ASP A 34 13.07 15.32 6.52
N LEU A 35 12.01 14.52 6.41
CA LEU A 35 11.13 14.19 7.54
C LEU A 35 11.86 13.34 8.58
N LEU A 36 12.58 12.31 8.15
CA LEU A 36 13.38 11.46 9.03
C LEU A 36 14.40 12.29 9.83
N LYS A 37 15.13 13.19 9.15
CA LYS A 37 16.07 14.12 9.80
C LYS A 37 15.39 15.01 10.84
N ARG A 38 14.17 15.47 10.57
CA ARG A 38 13.41 16.28 11.54
C ARG A 38 12.94 15.45 12.73
N TRP A 39 12.51 14.21 12.53
CA TRP A 39 12.14 13.29 13.62
C TRP A 39 13.33 12.92 14.50
N GLN A 40 14.50 12.69 13.90
CA GLN A 40 15.76 12.46 14.60
C GLN A 40 16.25 13.68 15.40
N ARG A 41 15.72 14.88 15.14
CA ARG A 41 15.99 16.09 15.93
C ARG A 41 14.96 16.32 17.05
N GLY A 42 13.98 15.45 17.18
CA GLY A 42 12.91 15.59 18.15
C GLY A 42 12.62 14.27 18.86
N PRO A 43 11.36 13.84 18.94
CA PRO A 43 10.92 12.74 19.82
C PRO A 43 11.41 11.34 19.41
N LEU A 44 12.04 11.19 18.24
CA LEU A 44 12.51 9.91 17.71
C LEU A 44 14.02 9.96 17.42
N LEU A 45 14.83 10.43 18.39
CA LEU A 45 16.29 10.58 18.27
C LEU A 45 17.01 9.32 17.76
N LEU A 46 16.49 8.13 18.06
CA LEU A 46 17.08 6.83 17.70
C LEU A 46 16.45 6.21 16.44
N ALA A 47 15.58 6.94 15.75
CA ALA A 47 15.02 6.51 14.48
C ALA A 47 16.13 6.31 13.44
N THR A 48 16.09 5.19 12.72
CA THR A 48 16.93 4.93 11.56
C THR A 48 16.05 4.59 10.37
N ARG A 49 16.60 4.65 9.15
CA ARG A 49 15.86 4.25 7.94
C ARG A 49 15.30 2.84 8.06
N ALA A 50 16.08 1.94 8.66
CA ALA A 50 15.71 0.54 8.86
C ALA A 50 14.57 0.36 9.90
N SER A 51 14.42 1.28 10.85
CA SER A 51 13.34 1.22 11.84
C SER A 51 12.08 2.00 11.44
N MET A 52 12.03 2.53 10.22
CA MET A 52 10.86 3.23 9.67
C MET A 52 9.97 2.29 8.85
N PRO A 53 8.65 2.55 8.82
CA PRO A 53 7.74 1.79 7.98
C PRO A 53 8.01 2.10 6.50
N VAL A 54 8.07 1.04 5.71
CA VAL A 54 8.07 1.07 4.25
C VAL A 54 6.86 0.29 3.79
N VAL A 55 6.04 0.89 2.94
CA VAL A 55 4.84 0.26 2.39
C VAL A 55 5.05 0.06 0.90
N GLU A 56 4.79 -1.15 0.44
CA GLU A 56 4.81 -1.52 -0.97
C GLU A 56 3.41 -1.97 -1.40
N LEU A 57 2.95 -1.48 -2.55
CA LEU A 57 1.75 -1.94 -3.23
C LEU A 57 2.16 -2.57 -4.57
N ARG A 58 1.88 -3.87 -4.72
CA ARG A 58 2.08 -4.62 -5.96
C ARG A 58 0.78 -5.30 -6.36
N GLY A 59 0.15 -4.80 -7.43
CA GLY A 59 -1.18 -5.27 -7.83
C GLY A 59 -2.20 -5.01 -6.72
N ARG A 60 -2.66 -6.07 -6.04
CA ARG A 60 -3.60 -6.01 -4.90
C ARG A 60 -2.97 -6.44 -3.57
N THR A 61 -1.66 -6.62 -3.55
CA THR A 61 -0.91 -7.03 -2.36
C THR A 61 -0.23 -5.82 -1.77
N LEU A 62 -0.45 -5.60 -0.48
CA LEU A 62 0.27 -4.62 0.33
C LEU A 62 1.28 -5.33 1.21
N THR A 63 2.50 -4.82 1.23
CA THR A 63 3.56 -5.29 2.11
C THR A 63 4.03 -4.14 2.98
N LEU A 64 3.92 -4.29 4.29
CA LEU A 64 4.51 -3.40 5.29
C LEU A 64 5.80 -4.03 5.79
N ARG A 65 6.92 -3.33 5.60
CA ARG A 65 8.19 -3.63 6.23
C ARG A 65 8.47 -2.60 7.30
N TRP A 66 8.67 -3.03 8.53
CA TRP A 66 8.95 -2.15 9.64
C TRP A 66 9.90 -2.80 10.63
N SER A 67 11.13 -2.27 10.74
CA SER A 67 12.20 -2.91 11.50
C SER A 67 12.43 -4.35 11.03
N ARG A 68 12.26 -5.35 11.89
CA ARG A 68 12.38 -6.78 11.56
C ARG A 68 11.04 -7.44 11.22
N HIS A 69 9.97 -6.67 11.17
CA HIS A 69 8.63 -7.18 10.86
C HIS A 69 8.32 -6.95 9.39
N GLU A 70 7.78 -7.99 8.76
CA GLU A 70 7.17 -7.90 7.44
C GLU A 70 5.75 -8.45 7.54
N ILE A 71 4.79 -7.69 7.05
CA ILE A 71 3.38 -8.07 6.99
C ILE A 71 2.93 -7.91 5.56
N THR A 72 2.49 -9.01 4.95
CA THR A 72 1.93 -9.01 3.61
C THR A 72 0.45 -9.35 3.72
N ALA A 73 -0.40 -8.52 3.11
CA ALA A 73 -1.84 -8.65 3.17
C ALA A 73 -2.48 -8.26 1.84
N HIS A 74 -3.64 -8.82 1.54
CA HIS A 74 -4.43 -8.37 0.40
C HIS A 74 -5.07 -7.01 0.73
N VAL A 75 -5.24 -6.14 -0.27
CA VAL A 75 -5.86 -4.81 -0.09
C VAL A 75 -7.22 -4.89 0.61
N SER A 76 -8.01 -5.94 0.37
CA SER A 76 -9.32 -6.15 1.03
C SER A 76 -9.24 -6.52 2.52
N GLU A 77 -8.08 -6.95 3.00
CA GLU A 77 -7.85 -7.31 4.42
C GLU A 77 -7.35 -6.13 5.24
N CYS A 78 -6.94 -5.05 4.57
CA CYS A 78 -6.49 -3.81 5.18
C CYS A 78 -7.66 -2.84 5.36
N GLN A 79 -7.52 -1.91 6.30
CA GLN A 79 -8.42 -0.76 6.39
C GLN A 79 -7.68 0.52 6.03
N PHE A 80 -8.34 1.38 5.27
CA PHE A 80 -7.79 2.64 4.79
C PHE A 80 -8.59 3.78 5.36
N ARG A 81 -7.88 4.83 5.79
CA ARG A 81 -8.50 6.09 6.20
C ARG A 81 -7.60 7.25 5.86
N VAL A 82 -8.20 8.32 5.33
CA VAL A 82 -7.51 9.60 5.24
C VAL A 82 -7.49 10.20 6.63
N GLY A 83 -6.29 10.58 7.10
CA GLY A 83 -6.14 11.06 8.44
C GLY A 83 -4.82 11.77 8.65
N ARG A 84 -4.84 12.71 9.57
CA ARG A 84 -3.66 13.45 9.95
C ARG A 84 -2.79 12.64 10.91
N PRO A 85 -1.46 12.75 10.87
CA PRO A 85 -0.57 11.83 11.57
C PRO A 85 -0.69 11.83 13.10
N TRP A 86 -1.17 12.90 13.75
CA TRP A 86 -1.47 12.85 15.20
C TRP A 86 -2.70 12.00 15.57
N ARG A 87 -3.49 11.58 14.58
CA ARG A 87 -4.62 10.64 14.76
C ARG A 87 -4.17 9.17 14.68
N MET A 88 -2.88 8.90 14.57
CA MET A 88 -2.33 7.55 14.75
C MET A 88 -2.43 7.14 16.23
N LYS A 89 -2.89 5.93 16.54
CA LYS A 89 -2.81 5.40 17.91
C LYS A 89 -1.41 4.77 18.08
N LEU A 90 -0.84 4.89 19.29
CA LEU A 90 0.53 4.53 19.69
C LEU A 90 1.68 5.47 19.28
N ASN A 91 1.93 5.74 17.99
CA ASN A 91 3.14 6.51 17.58
C ASN A 91 2.94 8.04 17.47
N ALA A 92 1.73 8.54 17.68
CA ALA A 92 1.39 9.95 17.46
C ALA A 92 1.93 10.96 18.48
N ARG A 93 2.66 10.54 19.53
CA ARG A 93 3.27 11.51 20.45
C ARG A 93 4.25 12.44 19.72
N SER A 94 4.87 11.97 18.65
CA SER A 94 5.77 12.75 17.79
C SER A 94 5.07 13.57 16.70
N ALA A 95 3.80 13.31 16.44
CA ALA A 95 3.03 13.95 15.38
C ALA A 95 2.14 15.10 15.87
N ARG A 96 2.29 15.54 17.14
CA ARG A 96 1.59 16.72 17.70
C ARG A 96 1.68 17.90 16.74
N ARG A 97 0.63 18.73 16.72
CA ARG A 97 0.42 19.90 15.84
C ARG A 97 1.62 20.87 15.70
N LEU A 98 2.58 20.82 16.64
CA LEU A 98 3.85 21.58 16.63
C LEU A 98 4.93 20.99 15.70
N PHE A 99 4.73 19.81 15.13
CA PHE A 99 5.67 19.14 14.24
C PHE A 99 5.22 19.25 12.78
N PRO A 100 6.13 19.17 11.79
CA PRO A 100 5.91 19.61 10.40
C PRO A 100 4.81 18.88 9.61
N PHE A 101 4.28 17.78 10.13
CA PHE A 101 3.16 17.03 9.56
C PHE A 101 1.82 17.30 10.27
N GLY A 102 1.85 18.24 11.21
CA GLY A 102 0.76 18.64 12.07
C GLY A 102 -0.42 19.29 11.37
N ASP A 103 -0.49 19.32 10.03
CA ASP A 103 -1.70 19.70 9.27
C ASP A 103 -1.91 18.98 7.91
N HIS A 104 -0.97 18.14 7.44
CA HIS A 104 -1.13 17.43 6.15
C HIS A 104 -1.93 16.13 6.31
N ASP A 105 -2.78 15.84 5.33
CA ASP A 105 -3.54 14.59 5.28
C ASP A 105 -2.65 13.46 4.75
N LEU A 106 -2.72 12.31 5.41
CA LEU A 106 -2.05 11.08 5.00
C LEU A 106 -3.08 10.00 4.74
N ILE A 107 -2.69 8.97 3.99
CA ILE A 107 -3.42 7.71 3.99
C ILE A 107 -2.84 6.84 5.09
N LEU A 108 -3.68 6.48 6.06
CA LEU A 108 -3.34 5.53 7.11
C LEU A 108 -3.87 4.15 6.70
N ILE A 109 -2.96 3.18 6.65
CA ILE A 109 -3.25 1.79 6.29
C ILE A 109 -3.10 0.95 7.55
N ASP A 110 -4.21 0.41 8.02
CA ASP A 110 -4.26 -0.52 9.15
C ASP A 110 -4.12 -1.96 8.61
N PHE A 111 -2.98 -2.59 8.86
CA PHE A 111 -2.67 -3.97 8.43
C PHE A 111 -3.25 -5.01 9.40
N PRO A 112 -3.52 -6.25 8.98
CA PRO A 112 -3.89 -7.33 9.90
C PRO A 112 -2.76 -7.66 10.89
N PRO A 113 -3.07 -8.27 12.06
CA PRO A 113 -4.41 -8.62 12.52
C PRO A 113 -5.20 -7.40 13.02
N LEU A 114 -6.42 -7.25 12.51
CA LEU A 114 -7.34 -6.19 12.92
C LEU A 114 -8.09 -6.61 14.18
N ARG A 115 -8.04 -5.79 15.22
CA ARG A 115 -8.76 -6.03 16.48
C ARG A 115 -9.98 -5.13 16.55
N ARG A 116 -11.13 -5.70 16.89
CA ARG A 116 -12.34 -4.90 17.14
C ARG A 116 -12.26 -4.31 18.54
N GLY A 117 -12.29 -2.99 18.64
CA GLY A 117 -12.27 -2.28 19.92
C GLY A 117 -13.58 -2.50 20.66
N PHE A 118 -13.52 -3.08 21.86
CA PHE A 118 -14.68 -3.44 22.66
C PHE A 118 -15.67 -2.27 22.87
N LEU A 119 -15.16 -1.08 23.19
CA LEU A 119 -15.99 0.10 23.51
C LEU A 119 -16.50 0.88 22.29
N THR A 120 -15.79 0.84 21.16
CA THR A 120 -16.12 1.70 19.99
C THR A 120 -16.69 0.91 18.82
N GLY A 121 -16.61 -0.43 18.86
CA GLY A 121 -16.93 -1.29 17.73
C GLY A 121 -16.00 -1.13 16.52
N ARG A 122 -15.06 -0.18 16.55
CA ARG A 122 -14.13 0.12 15.46
C ARG A 122 -12.97 -0.85 15.46
N TYR A 123 -12.58 -1.29 14.27
CA TYR A 123 -11.35 -2.03 14.08
C TYR A 123 -10.14 -1.11 14.28
N HIS A 124 -9.09 -1.66 14.86
CA HIS A 124 -7.81 -1.00 15.02
C HIS A 124 -6.70 -2.03 14.79
N SER A 125 -5.61 -1.57 14.18
CA SER A 125 -4.40 -2.35 14.04
C SER A 125 -3.32 -1.85 15.00
N LEU A 126 -2.43 -2.75 15.40
CA LEU A 126 -1.13 -2.38 15.99
C LEU A 126 -0.11 -1.98 14.91
N TYR A 127 -0.40 -2.30 13.66
CA TYR A 127 0.43 -2.08 12.47
C TYR A 127 -0.26 -1.07 11.53
N THR A 128 -0.32 0.18 11.98
CA THR A 128 -0.78 1.29 11.14
C THR A 128 0.42 1.93 10.46
N ALA A 129 0.45 1.95 9.12
CA ALA A 129 1.48 2.61 8.34
C ALA A 129 0.93 3.86 7.62
N PRO A 130 1.63 5.01 7.66
CA PRO A 130 1.28 6.16 6.83
C PRO A 130 1.91 6.08 5.44
N VAL A 131 1.16 6.49 4.43
CA VAL A 131 1.65 6.80 3.09
C VAL A 131 1.10 8.14 2.62
N GLY A 132 1.64 8.68 1.53
CA GLY A 132 1.25 9.99 1.04
C GLY A 132 1.89 11.11 1.86
N TYR A 133 3.18 11.01 2.20
CA TYR A 133 3.86 12.02 3.01
C TYR A 133 3.95 13.39 2.32
N THR A 134 3.77 13.45 1.01
CA THR A 134 3.68 14.70 0.26
C THR A 134 2.38 14.72 -0.52
N GLU A 135 1.90 15.91 -0.88
CA GLU A 135 0.71 16.03 -1.73
C GLU A 135 0.86 15.22 -3.03
N ALA A 136 2.04 15.25 -3.64
CA ALA A 136 2.33 14.45 -4.84
C ALA A 136 2.19 12.95 -4.57
N SER A 137 2.80 12.43 -3.50
CA SER A 137 2.68 11.02 -3.13
C SER A 137 1.23 10.66 -2.76
N LEU A 138 0.53 11.52 -2.02
CA LEU A 138 -0.86 11.32 -1.64
C LEU A 138 -1.75 11.11 -2.87
N GLN A 139 -1.59 11.95 -3.89
CA GLN A 139 -2.33 11.82 -5.15
C GLN A 139 -1.96 10.53 -5.92
N VAL A 140 -0.69 10.14 -5.92
CA VAL A 140 -0.24 8.87 -6.53
C VAL A 140 -0.90 7.68 -5.84
N TRP A 141 -0.89 7.65 -4.50
CA TRP A 141 -1.52 6.58 -3.72
C TRP A 141 -3.04 6.56 -3.87
N LYS A 142 -3.72 7.72 -3.87
CA LYS A 142 -5.17 7.79 -4.13
C LYS A 142 -5.52 7.18 -5.49
N ARG A 143 -4.77 7.52 -6.55
CA ARG A 143 -4.98 6.97 -7.91
C ARG A 143 -4.70 5.48 -7.98
N ALA A 144 -3.67 5.00 -7.30
CA ALA A 144 -3.31 3.58 -7.28
C ALA A 144 -4.36 2.73 -6.54
N LEU A 145 -4.90 3.25 -5.43
CA LEU A 145 -5.88 2.54 -4.60
C LEU A 145 -7.32 2.64 -5.13
N ALA A 146 -7.69 3.76 -5.76
CA ALA A 146 -9.06 3.99 -6.27
C ALA A 146 -9.67 2.83 -7.09
N PRO A 147 -8.98 2.23 -8.08
CA PRO A 147 -9.53 1.10 -8.82
C PRO A 147 -9.60 -0.18 -7.98
N LEU A 148 -8.68 -0.36 -7.03
CA LEU A 148 -8.58 -1.59 -6.23
C LEU A 148 -9.68 -1.68 -5.17
N LEU A 149 -10.14 -0.51 -4.69
CA LEU A 149 -11.18 -0.36 -3.68
C LEU A 149 -12.59 -0.27 -4.26
N ARG A 150 -12.76 -0.15 -5.58
CA ARG A 150 -14.06 0.05 -6.25
C ARG A 150 -14.78 -1.23 -6.72
N GLU A 151 -14.25 -2.43 -6.51
CA GLU A 151 -14.89 -3.65 -7.05
C GLU A 151 -16.06 -4.20 -6.21
N PRO A 152 -17.05 -4.85 -6.88
CA PRO A 152 -18.41 -5.07 -6.40
C PRO A 152 -18.50 -6.35 -5.58
N SER A 153 -18.01 -6.35 -4.35
CA SER A 153 -18.38 -7.40 -3.41
C SER A 153 -19.81 -7.09 -2.93
N GLY A 154 -20.79 -7.75 -3.56
CA GLY A 154 -22.14 -7.88 -3.02
C GLY A 154 -22.08 -8.68 -1.73
N GLU A 155 -21.62 -8.05 -0.65
CA GLU A 155 -21.91 -8.41 0.73
C GLU A 155 -21.37 -7.31 1.66
N SER A 156 -22.35 -6.63 2.27
CA SER A 156 -22.35 -5.75 3.44
C SER A 156 -21.02 -5.33 4.10
N GLN A 157 -20.83 -4.01 4.12
CA GLN A 157 -20.04 -3.21 5.08
C GLN A 157 -18.52 -3.43 5.11
N SER A 158 -17.84 -3.02 4.04
CA SER A 158 -16.41 -2.71 4.10
C SER A 158 -16.19 -1.22 4.42
N PRO A 159 -15.24 -0.81 5.29
CA PRO A 159 -14.96 0.60 5.67
C PRO A 159 -14.46 1.50 4.52
N ILE A 160 -14.61 1.05 3.27
CA ILE A 160 -14.15 1.65 2.01
C ILE A 160 -14.78 3.02 1.74
N THR A 161 -16.01 3.28 2.21
CA THR A 161 -16.78 4.46 1.79
C THR A 161 -16.17 5.79 2.22
N GLN A 162 -15.38 5.83 3.31
CA GLN A 162 -14.73 7.08 3.75
C GLN A 162 -13.43 7.43 2.98
N PHE A 163 -12.88 6.51 2.19
CA PHE A 163 -11.58 6.70 1.55
C PHE A 163 -11.65 7.58 0.28
N LEU A 164 -12.78 7.56 -0.45
CA LEU A 164 -12.91 8.19 -1.77
C LEU A 164 -13.63 9.56 -1.77
N GLU A 165 -14.24 9.95 -0.65
CA GLU A 165 -15.08 11.17 -0.54
C GLU A 165 -14.37 12.36 0.11
N THR A 166 -13.05 12.27 0.35
CA THR A 166 -12.19 13.34 0.89
C THR A 166 -10.99 13.60 -0.02
#